data_AF-A0A4C1TEN5-F1
#
_entry.id   AF-A0A4C1TEN5-F1
#
_cell.length_a   1.000
_cell.length_b   1.000
_cell.length_c   1.000
_cell.angle_alpha   90.00
_cell.angle_beta   90.00
_cell.angle_gamma   90.00
#
_symmetry.space_group_name_H-M   'P 1'
#
loop_
_entity.id
_entity.type
_entity.pdbx_description
1 polymer ?
#
loop_
_entity_poly.entity_id
_entity_poly.type
_entity_poly.pdbx_seq_one_letter_code
_entity_poly.pdbx_strand_id
1 'polypeptide(L)'
;MTITEDTSELGKRATTAFAFKLMLTGRAELLAQASNLLPPTTRYDTLNHAGMSALMIASIKNDEVVIQALLDAGCDPNIEVPAIGNPNYPAIHPDTQYWTAVTLQPVGQLLGFKMPAREGR
;
A
#
# COMPACT_ATOMS: atom_id res chain seq x y z
N MET A 1 -22.36 -2.89 21.78
CA MET A 1 -23.03 -2.85 20.45
C MET A 1 -22.43 -1.69 19.66
N THR A 2 -21.39 -1.93 18.87
CA THR A 2 -20.70 -0.92 18.05
C THR A 2 -21.08 -1.13 16.58
N ILE A 3 -22.32 -0.80 16.22
CA ILE A 3 -22.83 -0.99 14.83
C ILE A 3 -22.69 0.32 14.02
N THR A 4 -22.44 1.45 14.66
CA THR A 4 -22.34 2.77 14.01
C THR A 4 -20.93 3.12 13.51
N GLU A 5 -19.86 2.56 14.10
CA GLU A 5 -18.48 2.81 13.66
C GLU A 5 -18.06 1.94 12.45
N ASP A 6 -18.67 0.78 12.29
CA ASP A 6 -18.32 -0.17 11.21
C ASP A 6 -18.69 0.36 9.82
N THR A 7 -19.82 1.08 9.70
CA THR A 7 -20.30 1.63 8.42
C THR A 7 -19.42 2.76 7.89
N SER A 8 -18.88 3.61 8.78
CA SER A 8 -17.97 4.70 8.40
C SER A 8 -16.61 4.16 7.98
N GLU A 9 -16.09 3.18 8.71
CA GLU A 9 -14.85 2.52 8.35
C GLU A 9 -14.97 1.82 7.01
N LEU A 10 -16.04 1.04 6.77
CA LEU A 10 -16.31 0.37 5.49
C LEU A 10 -16.30 1.35 4.31
N GLY A 11 -16.90 2.53 4.47
CA GLY A 11 -16.88 3.60 3.48
C GLY A 11 -15.47 4.09 3.17
N LYS A 12 -14.64 4.31 4.19
CA LYS A 12 -13.21 4.65 4.00
C LYS A 12 -12.47 3.54 3.28
N ARG A 13 -12.71 2.26 3.65
CA ARG A 13 -12.09 1.09 2.98
C ARG A 13 -12.44 1.06 1.50
N ALA A 14 -13.71 1.26 1.17
CA ALA A 14 -14.19 1.28 -0.21
C ALA A 14 -13.56 2.44 -1.00
N THR A 15 -13.48 3.63 -0.42
CA THR A 15 -12.82 4.79 -1.02
C THR A 15 -11.34 4.54 -1.25
N THR A 16 -10.61 3.99 -0.27
CA THR A 16 -9.21 3.62 -0.42
C THR A 16 -9.03 2.57 -1.51
N ALA A 17 -9.85 1.52 -1.52
CA ALA A 17 -9.79 0.48 -2.56
C ALA A 17 -10.08 1.04 -3.96
N PHE A 18 -11.01 2.00 -4.07
CA PHE A 18 -11.32 2.68 -5.33
C PHE A 18 -10.15 3.57 -5.78
N ALA A 19 -9.60 4.38 -4.88
CA ALA A 19 -8.41 5.20 -5.15
C ALA A 19 -7.23 4.35 -5.61
N PHE A 20 -6.98 3.20 -4.97
CA PHE A 20 -5.94 2.27 -5.39
C PHE A 20 -6.15 1.75 -6.81
N LYS A 21 -7.39 1.37 -7.17
CA LYS A 21 -7.69 0.97 -8.56
C LYS A 21 -7.39 2.09 -9.55
N LEU A 22 -7.69 3.34 -9.22
CA LEU A 22 -7.37 4.51 -10.05
C LEU A 22 -5.86 4.72 -10.18
N MET A 23 -5.09 4.56 -9.11
CA MET A 23 -3.63 4.66 -9.19
C MET A 23 -3.02 3.55 -10.04
N LEU A 24 -3.52 2.33 -9.88
CA LEU A 24 -3.04 1.13 -10.59
C LEU A 24 -3.38 1.12 -12.08
N THR A 25 -4.11 2.11 -12.61
CA THR A 25 -4.30 2.25 -14.06
C THR A 25 -3.10 2.89 -14.76
N GLY A 26 -2.17 3.49 -14.02
CA GLY A 26 -0.95 4.12 -14.57
C GLY A 26 -1.22 5.43 -15.32
N ARG A 27 -2.33 6.12 -15.04
CA ARG A 27 -2.66 7.43 -15.65
C ARG A 27 -2.52 8.53 -14.62
N ALA A 28 -1.69 9.54 -14.92
CA ALA A 28 -1.47 10.70 -14.04
C ALA A 28 -2.78 11.41 -13.64
N GLU A 29 -3.72 11.57 -14.57
CA GLU A 29 -5.04 12.16 -14.31
C GLU A 29 -5.87 11.36 -13.28
N LEU A 30 -5.73 10.04 -13.26
CA LEU A 30 -6.44 9.17 -12.32
C LEU A 30 -5.71 9.11 -10.97
N LEU A 31 -4.37 9.20 -10.97
CA LEU A 31 -3.56 9.38 -9.75
C LEU A 31 -3.97 10.65 -9.00
N ALA A 32 -4.06 11.80 -9.69
CA ALA A 32 -4.50 13.05 -9.08
C ALA A 32 -5.90 12.93 -8.46
N GLN A 33 -6.82 12.25 -9.14
CA GLN A 33 -8.16 11.97 -8.59
C GLN A 33 -8.12 11.04 -7.37
N ALA A 34 -7.28 10.00 -7.41
CA ALA A 34 -7.07 9.10 -6.28
C ALA A 34 -6.51 9.85 -5.06
N SER A 35 -5.57 10.78 -5.25
CA SER A 35 -5.04 11.61 -4.17
C SER A 35 -6.09 12.51 -3.52
N ASN A 36 -7.11 12.94 -4.26
CA ASN A 36 -8.22 13.73 -3.71
C ASN A 36 -9.20 12.88 -2.91
N LEU A 37 -9.32 11.59 -3.23
CA LEU A 37 -10.14 10.62 -2.50
C LEU A 37 -9.47 10.15 -1.20
N LEU A 38 -8.14 10.22 -1.15
CA LEU A 38 -7.33 9.76 -0.03
C LEU A 38 -7.09 10.88 0.99
N PRO A 39 -6.77 10.53 2.24
CA PRO A 39 -6.48 11.52 3.25
C PRO A 39 -5.29 12.39 2.83
N PRO A 40 -5.40 13.74 2.92
CA PRO A 40 -4.38 14.66 2.44
C PRO A 40 -3.06 14.56 3.21
N THR A 41 -3.07 13.91 4.38
CA THR A 41 -1.90 13.60 5.20
C THR A 41 -0.99 12.55 4.57
N THR A 42 -1.56 11.63 3.80
CA THR A 42 -0.86 10.43 3.33
C THR A 42 -0.88 10.31 1.82
N ARG A 43 -1.90 10.85 1.13
CA ARG A 43 -2.00 10.87 -0.34
C ARG A 43 -1.65 9.51 -0.96
N TYR A 44 -0.59 9.44 -1.76
CA TYR A 44 -0.16 8.24 -2.49
C TYR A 44 0.45 7.16 -1.57
N ASP A 45 0.96 7.55 -0.40
CA ASP A 45 1.55 6.66 0.59
C ASP A 45 0.49 5.97 1.46
N THR A 46 -0.79 6.19 1.16
CA THR A 46 -1.87 5.56 1.92
C THR A 46 -1.76 4.05 1.81
N LEU A 47 -1.91 3.37 2.94
CA LEU A 47 -1.90 1.92 3.02
C LEU A 47 -3.33 1.36 2.96
N ASN A 48 -3.50 0.25 2.26
CA ASN A 48 -4.75 -0.50 2.24
C ASN A 48 -4.91 -1.37 3.51
N HIS A 49 -6.02 -2.12 3.62
CA HIS A 49 -6.27 -3.04 4.74
C HIS A 49 -5.21 -4.11 4.97
N ALA A 50 -4.43 -4.42 3.93
CA ALA A 50 -3.30 -5.36 3.99
C ALA A 50 -1.98 -4.67 4.38
N GLY A 51 -2.00 -3.37 4.71
CA GLY A 51 -0.82 -2.58 5.04
C GLY A 51 0.07 -2.26 3.83
N MET A 52 -0.44 -2.41 2.61
CA MET A 52 0.33 -2.17 1.37
C MET A 52 -0.03 -0.82 0.74
N SER A 53 0.98 -0.13 0.21
CA SER A 53 0.79 1.09 -0.59
C SER A 53 0.46 0.75 -2.06
N ALA A 54 -0.02 1.73 -2.82
CA ALA A 54 -0.27 1.56 -4.25
C ALA A 54 1.01 1.16 -5.01
N LEU A 55 2.16 1.70 -4.61
CA LEU A 55 3.45 1.41 -5.21
C LEU A 55 3.91 -0.03 -4.95
N MET A 56 3.64 -0.57 -3.75
CA MET A 56 3.87 -2.00 -3.47
C MET A 56 3.09 -2.91 -4.42
N ILE A 57 1.81 -2.61 -4.63
CA ILE A 57 0.97 -3.43 -5.51
C ILE A 57 1.43 -3.31 -6.97
N ALA A 58 1.78 -2.11 -7.42
CA ALA A 58 2.36 -1.89 -8.74
C ALA A 58 3.68 -2.66 -8.92
N SER A 59 4.50 -2.68 -7.87
CA SER A 59 5.74 -3.47 -7.80
C SER A 59 5.45 -4.95 -7.96
N ILE A 60 4.58 -5.55 -7.14
CA ILE A 60 4.19 -6.97 -7.24
C ILE A 60 3.70 -7.34 -8.65
N LYS A 61 2.94 -6.45 -9.28
CA LYS A 61 2.41 -6.66 -10.64
C LYS A 61 3.47 -6.50 -11.74
N ASN A 62 4.67 -6.00 -11.41
CA ASN A 62 5.70 -5.62 -12.35
C ASN A 62 5.22 -4.59 -13.39
N ASP A 63 4.31 -3.70 -12.99
CA ASP A 63 3.74 -2.68 -13.87
C ASP A 63 4.63 -1.42 -13.84
N GLU A 64 5.71 -1.43 -14.61
CA GLU A 64 6.68 -0.32 -14.67
C GLU A 64 6.03 1.03 -15.01
N VAL A 65 5.02 1.04 -15.88
CA VAL A 65 4.26 2.27 -16.23
C VAL A 65 3.60 2.87 -15.00
N VAL A 66 2.97 2.04 -14.17
CA VAL A 66 2.29 2.45 -12.94
C VAL A 66 3.31 2.87 -11.89
N ILE A 67 4.40 2.12 -11.75
CA ILE A 67 5.50 2.43 -10.82
C ILE A 67 6.09 3.81 -11.15
N GLN A 68 6.44 4.06 -12.41
CA GLN A 68 6.94 5.38 -12.82
C GLN A 68 5.90 6.48 -12.59
N ALA A 69 4.63 6.25 -12.92
CA ALA A 69 3.59 7.25 -12.71
C ALA A 69 3.38 7.60 -11.22
N LEU A 70 3.50 6.60 -10.33
CA LEU A 70 3.45 6.80 -8.87
C LEU A 70 4.69 7.53 -8.36
N LEU A 71 5.88 7.18 -8.84
CA LEU A 71 7.12 7.87 -8.47
C LEU A 71 7.13 9.32 -8.96
N ASP A 72 6.66 9.57 -10.18
CA ASP A 72 6.50 10.92 -10.75
C ASP A 72 5.49 11.76 -9.95
N ALA A 73 4.44 11.10 -9.42
CA ALA A 73 3.48 11.72 -8.51
C ALA A 73 4.06 12.04 -7.10
N GLY A 74 5.29 11.61 -6.80
CA GLY A 74 5.98 11.86 -5.53
C GLY A 74 5.66 10.83 -4.44
N CYS A 75 5.32 9.59 -4.81
CA CYS A 75 5.08 8.49 -3.88
C CYS A 75 6.40 7.99 -3.27
N ASP A 76 6.43 7.71 -1.96
CA ASP A 76 7.63 7.26 -1.26
C ASP A 76 7.85 5.74 -1.42
N PRO A 77 8.96 5.30 -2.05
CA PRO A 77 9.26 3.87 -2.21
C PRO A 77 9.74 3.18 -0.93
N ASN A 78 10.09 3.97 0.10
CA ASN A 78 10.60 3.48 1.37
C ASN A 78 9.51 3.21 2.40
N ILE A 79 8.22 3.34 2.02
CA ILE A 79 7.11 3.02 2.90
C ILE A 79 7.14 1.51 3.23
N GLU A 80 7.19 1.23 4.53
CA GLU A 80 7.23 -0.12 5.08
C GLU A 80 5.81 -0.60 5.42
N VAL A 81 5.55 -1.90 5.23
CA VAL A 81 4.33 -2.54 5.73
C VAL A 81 4.38 -2.56 7.25
N PRO A 82 3.38 -2.00 7.94
CA PRO A 82 3.34 -1.99 9.39
C PRO A 82 3.29 -3.42 9.97
N ALA A 83 3.62 -3.52 11.27
CA ALA A 83 3.59 -4.79 11.97
C ALA A 83 2.15 -5.37 12.03
N ILE A 84 2.07 -6.71 11.98
CA ILE A 84 0.83 -7.46 12.19
C ILE A 84 0.26 -7.14 13.58
N GLY A 85 -1.08 -7.09 13.66
CA GLY A 85 -1.78 -6.74 14.91
C GLY A 85 -2.06 -5.24 15.07
N ASN A 86 -1.74 -4.42 14.06
CA ASN A 86 -2.15 -3.02 14.06
C ASN A 86 -3.68 -2.92 13.85
N PRO A 87 -4.45 -2.29 14.77
CA PRO A 87 -5.91 -2.22 14.65
C PRO A 87 -6.39 -1.51 13.39
N ASN A 88 -5.54 -0.68 12.77
CA ASN A 88 -5.85 0.03 11.54
C ASN A 88 -5.77 -0.88 10.29
N TYR A 89 -5.06 -2.01 10.38
CA TYR A 89 -4.71 -2.87 9.25
C TYR A 89 -4.89 -4.37 9.60
N PRO A 90 -6.15 -4.85 9.66
CA PRO A 90 -6.45 -6.19 10.16
C PRO A 90 -6.06 -7.33 9.20
N ALA A 91 -5.72 -7.03 7.94
CA ALA A 91 -5.46 -8.04 6.90
C ALA A 91 -3.98 -8.12 6.49
N ILE A 92 -3.05 -7.65 7.33
CA ILE A 92 -1.61 -7.76 7.06
C ILE A 92 -1.20 -9.23 7.08
N HIS A 93 -0.49 -9.67 6.03
CA HIS A 93 0.08 -11.01 6.00
C HIS A 93 1.39 -11.05 6.81
N PRO A 94 1.64 -12.09 7.63
CA PRO A 94 2.87 -12.20 8.43
C PRO A 94 4.15 -12.23 7.58
N ASP A 95 4.06 -12.68 6.32
CA ASP A 95 5.20 -12.71 5.41
C ASP A 95 5.55 -11.36 4.80
N THR A 96 4.62 -10.41 4.75
CA THR A 96 4.82 -9.08 4.13
C THR A 96 5.18 -8.00 5.14
N GLN A 97 5.31 -8.33 6.43
CA GLN A 97 5.65 -7.35 7.47
C GLN A 97 7.01 -6.72 7.23
N TYR A 98 7.14 -5.41 7.49
CA TYR A 98 8.37 -4.63 7.35
C TYR A 98 8.95 -4.60 5.93
N TRP A 99 8.24 -5.14 4.94
CA TRP A 99 8.68 -5.06 3.56
C TRP A 99 8.38 -3.67 3.02
N THR A 100 9.19 -3.20 2.07
CA THR A 100 9.00 -1.95 1.34
C THR A 100 8.65 -2.22 -0.12
N ALA A 101 8.20 -1.21 -0.87
CA ALA A 101 7.89 -1.35 -2.28
C ALA A 101 9.04 -1.97 -3.09
N VAL A 102 10.28 -1.57 -2.78
CA VAL A 102 11.49 -2.14 -3.39
C VAL A 102 11.73 -3.61 -3.04
N THR A 103 11.40 -4.04 -1.82
CA THR A 103 11.50 -5.46 -1.41
C THR A 103 10.43 -6.33 -2.05
N LEU A 104 9.25 -5.74 -2.35
CA LEU A 104 8.15 -6.43 -3.03
C LEU A 104 8.27 -6.47 -4.56
N GLN A 105 9.27 -5.81 -5.15
CA GLN A 105 9.52 -5.92 -6.58
C GLN A 105 9.81 -7.39 -6.94
N PRO A 106 9.17 -7.93 -7.99
CA PRO A 106 9.39 -9.29 -8.48
C PRO A 106 10.72 -9.35 -9.23
N VAL A 107 11.82 -9.13 -8.52
CA VAL A 107 13.09 -9.74 -8.86
C VAL A 107 12.94 -11.21 -8.47
N GLY A 108 12.44 -12.02 -9.41
CA GLY A 108 12.19 -13.43 -9.17
C GLY A 108 13.41 -14.15 -8.57
N GLN A 109 13.14 -15.13 -7.72
CA GLN A 109 14.01 -16.30 -7.57
C GLN A 109 15.41 -16.08 -6.94
N LEU A 110 15.60 -15.13 -6.03
CA LEU A 110 16.83 -15.10 -5.21
C LEU A 110 16.51 -15.20 -3.73
N LEU A 111 16.12 -16.43 -3.36
CA LEU A 111 16.23 -17.01 -2.03
C LEU A 111 15.21 -16.36 -1.06
N GLY A 112 14.52 -17.08 -0.19
CA GLY A 112 15.17 -17.62 0.99
C GLY A 112 15.71 -16.54 1.96
N PHE A 113 15.81 -15.27 1.57
CA PHE A 113 16.15 -14.14 2.43
C PHE A 113 14.87 -13.56 3.02
N LYS A 114 14.28 -14.35 3.93
CA LYS A 114 13.68 -13.79 5.13
C LYS A 114 14.73 -12.85 5.72
N MET A 115 14.70 -11.56 5.40
CA MET A 115 15.41 -10.59 6.23
C MET A 115 14.79 -10.77 7.61
N PRO A 116 15.56 -11.21 8.63
CA PRO A 116 15.00 -11.43 9.94
C PRO A 116 14.35 -10.12 10.36
N ALA A 117 13.06 -10.22 10.74
CA ALA A 117 12.40 -9.20 11.54
C ALA A 117 13.45 -8.67 12.50
N ARG A 118 13.65 -7.35 12.54
CA ARG A 118 14.63 -6.74 13.43
C ARG A 118 14.34 -7.19 14.86
N GLU A 119 15.01 -8.25 15.27
CA GLU A 119 15.16 -8.69 16.62
C GLU A 119 16.13 -7.69 17.25
N GLY A 120 15.62 -6.92 18.20
CA GLY A 120 16.43 -6.02 19.01
C GLY A 120 16.03 -4.56 18.88
N ARG A 121 15.14 -4.11 19.78
CA ARG A 121 15.63 -3.67 21.09
C ARG A 121 14.54 -3.75 22.15
#